data_AF-A0A9D0LJK2-F1
#
_entry.id   AF-A0A9D0LJK2-F1
#
_cell.length_a   1.000
_cell.length_b   1.000
_cell.length_c   1.000
_cell.angle_alpha   90.00
_cell.angle_beta   90.00
_cell.angle_gamma   90.00
#
_symmetry.space_group_name_H-M   'P 1'
#
loop_
_entity.id
_entity.type
_entity.pdbx_description
1 polymer ?
#
loop_
_entity_poly.entity_id
_entity_poly.type
_entity_poly.pdbx_seq_one_letter_code
_entity_poly.pdbx_strand_id
1 'polypeptide(L)'
;MEVWQKVLVDPEFLEDVHSEPGCIACHGGTPDTDDKEAAHQGLLPKAGQEPERACGTCHVGLVRQAREGLHRMLWGYQAVLEARGADFTDPATVRAYQTHCIGCHADCGDCHVSRPRALEGGLIAGHKVKRVASVFTTCGGCHSARINDEYKGKHEGIPADVHWEREGMPCTRCHTLEEYHYGGHGTRYAGAPRPSCTESGCHDTVRVGDGITQHDETHLEGLDCQVCHAAGPYKSCFNCHVGRDDKGLPYFTSDPSALTFKIGRNPVKSPERPWNYVLLRHVPTTADLFGYYGEDLLPGYDNLPTWKYTTPHNTRRITPQNERCNACHGQTALFLTEADVAPEERAANRDVIVTEVPEPVEEEVQP
;
A
#
# COMPACT_ATOMS: atom_id res chain seq x y z
N MET A 1 -22.85 16.48 -14.88
CA MET A 1 -21.74 16.62 -13.93
C MET A 1 -21.93 15.57 -12.85
N GLU A 2 -20.94 14.70 -12.71
CA GLU A 2 -20.88 13.70 -11.65
C GLU A 2 -20.87 14.36 -10.27
N VAL A 3 -21.32 13.67 -9.22
CA VAL A 3 -21.45 14.24 -7.86
C VAL A 3 -20.11 14.77 -7.33
N TRP A 4 -18.99 14.15 -7.69
CA TRP A 4 -17.64 14.59 -7.31
C TRP A 4 -17.18 15.88 -8.02
N GLN A 5 -17.85 16.32 -9.09
CA GLN A 5 -17.59 17.58 -9.80
C GLN A 5 -18.33 18.77 -9.16
N LYS A 6 -19.21 18.53 -8.18
CA LYS A 6 -19.96 19.56 -7.47
C LYS A 6 -19.46 19.64 -6.03
N VAL A 7 -18.88 20.78 -5.64
CA VAL A 7 -18.54 21.08 -4.22
C VAL A 7 -19.78 21.61 -3.50
N LEU A 8 -20.88 20.87 -3.63
CA LEU A 8 -22.15 21.24 -3.01
C LEU A 8 -22.36 20.32 -1.82
N VAL A 9 -22.55 20.95 -0.66
CA VAL A 9 -23.02 20.26 0.55
C VAL A 9 -24.42 19.75 0.24
N ASP A 10 -24.64 18.46 0.48
CA ASP A 10 -25.97 17.85 0.39
C ASP A 10 -26.84 18.45 1.50
N PRO A 11 -28.04 18.98 1.22
CA PRO A 11 -28.93 19.51 2.24
C PRO A 11 -29.15 18.56 3.42
N GLU A 12 -29.12 17.23 3.20
CA GLU A 12 -29.23 16.24 4.27
C GLU A 12 -28.05 16.28 5.27
N PHE A 13 -26.90 16.86 4.91
CA PHE A 13 -25.81 17.08 5.87
C PHE A 13 -26.21 18.07 6.97
N LEU A 14 -27.09 19.03 6.68
CA LEU A 14 -27.55 20.03 7.66
C LEU A 14 -28.42 19.42 8.77
N GLU A 15 -28.83 18.16 8.60
CA GLU A 15 -29.55 17.36 9.61
C GLU A 15 -28.60 16.41 10.37
N ASP A 16 -27.33 16.31 9.94
CA ASP A 16 -26.33 15.44 10.54
C ASP A 16 -25.68 16.10 11.76
N VAL A 17 -25.33 15.31 12.78
CA VAL A 17 -24.66 15.76 14.01
C VAL A 17 -23.35 16.51 13.73
N HIS A 18 -22.68 16.22 12.61
CA HIS A 18 -21.46 16.91 12.20
C HIS A 18 -21.69 18.34 11.69
N SER A 19 -22.94 18.75 11.43
CA SER A 19 -23.29 20.12 11.06
C SER A 19 -23.56 21.03 12.26
N GLU A 20 -23.92 20.47 13.42
CA GLU A 20 -24.29 21.21 14.63
C GLU A 20 -23.22 22.21 15.13
N PRO A 21 -21.91 21.90 15.09
CA PRO A 21 -20.86 22.86 15.48
C PRO A 21 -20.73 24.05 14.53
N GLY A 22 -21.34 23.98 13.34
CA GLY A 22 -21.22 24.95 12.26
C GLY A 22 -19.91 24.84 11.47
N CYS A 23 -19.92 25.36 10.24
CA CYS A 23 -18.80 25.26 9.30
C CYS A 23 -17.48 25.79 9.88
N ILE A 24 -17.55 26.89 10.64
CA ILE A 24 -16.39 27.62 11.17
C ILE A 24 -15.65 26.80 12.24
N ALA A 25 -16.35 25.96 13.00
CA ALA A 25 -15.71 25.12 14.02
C ALA A 25 -14.67 24.17 13.40
N CYS A 26 -14.99 23.56 12.26
CA CYS A 26 -14.10 22.62 11.57
C CYS A 26 -13.19 23.32 10.54
N HIS A 27 -13.73 24.26 9.77
CA HIS A 27 -13.04 24.89 8.65
C HIS A 27 -12.48 26.27 8.95
N GLY A 28 -12.87 26.94 10.03
CA GLY A 28 -12.40 28.29 10.33
C GLY A 28 -13.08 29.30 9.43
N GLY A 29 -12.40 30.41 9.13
CA GLY A 29 -13.02 31.53 8.42
C GLY A 29 -13.47 32.65 9.36
N THR A 30 -14.09 33.67 8.78
CA THR A 30 -14.59 34.86 9.49
C THR A 30 -16.11 34.77 9.63
N PRO A 31 -16.67 34.85 10.85
CA PRO A 31 -18.12 34.85 11.06
C PRO A 31 -18.76 36.18 10.63
N ASP A 32 -20.10 36.22 10.62
CA ASP A 32 -20.92 37.43 10.51
C ASP A 32 -20.70 38.26 9.23
N THR A 33 -20.46 37.60 8.10
CA THR A 33 -20.36 38.25 6.78
C THR A 33 -20.93 37.37 5.68
N ASP A 34 -21.64 38.00 4.74
CA ASP A 34 -22.13 37.38 3.51
C ASP A 34 -21.16 37.55 2.33
N ASP A 35 -20.09 38.34 2.50
CA ASP A 35 -19.02 38.48 1.51
C ASP A 35 -18.15 37.22 1.51
N LYS A 36 -18.04 36.56 0.36
CA LYS A 36 -17.38 35.26 0.21
C LYS A 36 -15.90 35.35 0.54
N GLU A 37 -15.22 36.35 0.02
CA GLU A 37 -13.79 36.55 0.22
C GLU A 37 -13.49 36.82 1.69
N ALA A 38 -14.28 37.67 2.35
CA ALA A 38 -14.18 37.94 3.79
C ALA A 38 -14.48 36.69 4.64
N ALA A 39 -15.56 35.97 4.36
CA ALA A 39 -15.95 34.75 5.07
C ALA A 39 -14.85 33.68 5.02
N HIS A 40 -14.15 33.58 3.88
CA HIS A 40 -13.10 32.60 3.67
C HIS A 40 -11.70 33.04 4.13
N GLN A 41 -11.52 34.23 4.71
CA GLN A 41 -10.25 34.61 5.32
C GLN A 41 -9.91 33.66 6.47
N GLY A 42 -8.79 32.93 6.34
CA GLY A 42 -8.38 31.93 7.32
C GLY A 42 -9.15 30.60 7.28
N LEU A 43 -9.95 30.37 6.22
CA LEU A 43 -10.59 29.07 5.99
C LEU A 43 -9.52 28.01 5.68
N LEU A 44 -9.65 26.86 6.32
CA LEU A 44 -8.97 25.60 6.01
C LEU A 44 -9.86 24.77 5.08
N PRO A 45 -9.55 24.68 3.77
CA PRO A 45 -10.38 23.91 2.84
C PRO A 45 -10.46 22.42 3.21
N LYS A 46 -9.39 21.87 3.79
CA LYS A 46 -9.31 20.51 4.33
C LYS A 46 -9.17 20.52 5.84
N ALA A 47 -10.30 20.57 6.54
CA ALA A 47 -10.33 20.54 8.01
C ALA A 47 -9.63 19.31 8.61
N GLY A 48 -9.64 18.16 7.92
CA GLY A 48 -8.99 16.93 8.37
C GLY A 48 -7.47 17.02 8.59
N GLN A 49 -6.80 18.02 7.98
CA GLN A 49 -5.38 18.28 8.20
C GLN A 49 -5.09 18.71 9.64
N GLU A 50 -6.06 19.36 10.28
CA GLU A 50 -6.03 19.84 11.66
C GLU A 50 -7.06 19.07 12.53
N PRO A 51 -6.89 17.74 12.71
CA PRO A 51 -7.91 16.90 13.33
C PRO A 51 -8.12 17.22 14.81
N GLU A 52 -7.12 17.77 15.50
CA GLU A 52 -7.26 18.28 16.87
C GLU A 52 -8.37 19.33 16.96
N ARG A 53 -8.39 20.25 16.01
CA ARG A 53 -9.40 21.32 15.95
C ARG A 53 -10.71 20.79 15.39
N ALA A 54 -10.64 20.09 14.26
CA ALA A 54 -11.84 19.72 13.50
C ALA A 54 -12.61 18.54 14.10
N CYS A 55 -11.91 17.59 14.74
CA CYS A 55 -12.48 16.33 15.20
C CYS A 55 -12.19 16.06 16.69
N GLY A 56 -11.15 16.67 17.26
CA GLY A 56 -10.56 16.30 18.54
C GLY A 56 -11.46 16.53 19.75
N THR A 57 -12.42 17.45 19.66
CA THR A 57 -13.41 17.67 20.72
C THR A 57 -14.35 16.48 20.91
N CYS A 58 -14.71 15.79 19.81
CA CYS A 58 -15.69 14.70 19.82
C CYS A 58 -15.03 13.32 19.69
N HIS A 59 -13.92 13.23 18.95
CA HIS A 59 -13.20 11.99 18.63
C HIS A 59 -11.81 11.94 19.28
N VAL A 60 -11.70 12.35 20.54
CA VAL A 60 -10.44 12.50 21.29
C VAL A 60 -9.52 11.27 21.14
N GLY A 61 -10.06 10.07 21.33
CA GLY A 61 -9.30 8.82 21.27
C GLY A 61 -8.70 8.55 19.89
N LEU A 62 -9.52 8.67 18.84
CA LEU A 62 -9.10 8.43 17.46
C LEU A 62 -8.08 9.47 16.99
N VAL A 63 -8.32 10.75 17.28
CA VAL A 63 -7.37 11.82 16.93
C VAL A 63 -6.04 11.60 17.62
N ARG A 64 -6.05 11.26 18.91
CA ARG A 64 -4.81 10.96 19.66
C ARG A 64 -4.04 9.79 19.05
N GLN A 65 -4.72 8.71 18.66
CA GLN A 65 -4.08 7.51 18.08
C GLN A 65 -3.54 7.77 16.67
N ALA A 66 -4.29 8.53 15.85
CA ALA A 66 -3.94 8.81 14.45
C ALA A 66 -2.76 9.78 14.28
N ARG A 67 -2.38 10.52 15.33
CA ARG A 67 -1.21 11.42 15.32
C ARG A 67 0.06 10.75 14.83
N GLU A 68 0.27 9.50 15.22
CA GLU A 68 1.46 8.73 14.90
C GLU A 68 1.19 7.63 13.85
N GLY A 69 -0.03 7.62 13.28
CA GLY A 69 -0.44 6.61 12.33
C GLY A 69 0.37 6.67 11.03
N LEU A 70 0.64 5.50 10.44
CA LEU A 70 1.44 5.37 9.21
C LEU A 70 0.86 6.15 8.03
N HIS A 71 -0.46 6.23 7.90
CA HIS A 71 -1.12 6.98 6.82
C HIS A 71 -1.01 8.50 6.99
N ARG A 72 -0.84 9.00 8.21
CA ARG A 72 -0.70 10.43 8.52
C ARG A 72 0.74 10.89 8.55
N MET A 73 1.69 10.02 8.91
CA MET A 73 3.09 10.41 9.07
C MET A 73 4.03 9.84 8.00
N LEU A 74 3.56 8.85 7.23
CA LEU A 74 4.37 8.15 6.23
C LEU A 74 5.70 7.59 6.77
N TRP A 75 5.74 7.18 8.04
CA TRP A 75 6.95 6.63 8.67
C TRP A 75 7.58 5.48 7.89
N GLY A 76 6.78 4.69 7.16
CA GLY A 76 7.30 3.62 6.31
C GLY A 76 8.18 4.13 5.15
N TYR A 77 7.89 5.29 4.56
CA TYR A 77 8.75 5.90 3.55
C TYR A 77 10.03 6.42 4.18
N GLN A 78 9.91 7.16 5.29
CA GLN A 78 11.07 7.68 6.02
C GLN A 78 12.01 6.55 6.45
N ALA A 79 11.50 5.50 7.08
CA ALA A 79 12.30 4.36 7.53
C ALA A 79 13.04 3.66 6.38
N VAL A 80 12.41 3.55 5.20
CA VAL A 80 13.06 2.96 4.01
C VAL A 80 14.13 3.87 3.43
N LEU A 81 13.92 5.19 3.44
CA LEU A 81 14.90 6.16 2.95
C LEU A 81 16.10 6.26 3.92
N GLU A 82 15.86 6.31 5.22
CA GLU A 82 16.89 6.28 6.27
C GLU A 82 17.72 5.00 6.19
N ALA A 83 17.08 3.84 6.00
CA ALA A 83 17.79 2.58 5.79
C ALA A 83 18.67 2.60 4.53
N ARG A 84 18.32 3.41 3.52
CA ARG A 84 19.15 3.68 2.33
C ARG A 84 20.13 4.86 2.53
N GLY A 85 20.32 5.32 3.77
CA GLY A 85 21.30 6.34 4.13
C GLY A 85 20.82 7.79 3.98
N ALA A 86 19.53 8.04 3.74
CA ALA A 86 19.01 9.41 3.68
C ALA A 86 19.22 10.14 5.01
N ASP A 87 19.87 11.31 4.96
CA ASP A 87 20.03 12.19 6.12
C ASP A 87 18.93 13.27 6.12
N PHE A 88 17.97 13.15 7.04
CA PHE A 88 16.89 14.14 7.21
C PHE A 88 17.31 15.41 7.96
N THR A 89 18.59 15.55 8.35
CA THR A 89 19.18 16.83 8.76
C THR A 89 19.68 17.65 7.57
N ASP A 90 19.89 17.02 6.40
CA ASP A 90 20.21 17.70 5.16
C ASP A 90 18.96 18.41 4.58
N PRO A 91 19.00 19.74 4.39
CA PRO A 91 17.92 20.48 3.76
C PRO A 91 17.53 19.98 2.36
N ALA A 92 18.45 19.42 1.58
CA ALA A 92 18.17 18.87 0.25
C ALA A 92 17.27 17.63 0.33
N THR A 93 17.60 16.68 1.21
CA THR A 93 16.79 15.50 1.50
C THR A 93 15.40 15.88 2.00
N VAL A 94 15.32 16.81 2.95
CA VAL A 94 14.04 17.30 3.47
C VAL A 94 13.19 17.93 2.37
N ARG A 95 13.78 18.77 1.51
CA ARG A 95 13.07 19.36 0.36
C ARG A 95 12.57 18.31 -0.63
N ALA A 96 13.38 17.30 -0.94
CA ALA A 96 12.99 16.22 -1.84
C ALA A 96 11.80 15.44 -1.28
N TYR A 97 11.90 15.01 -0.01
CA TYR A 97 10.85 14.28 0.69
C TYR A 97 9.54 15.07 0.79
N GLN A 98 9.61 16.34 1.22
CA GLN A 98 8.45 17.21 1.35
C GLN A 98 7.77 17.48 0.00
N THR A 99 8.56 17.57 -1.07
CA THR A 99 8.02 17.86 -2.40
C THR A 99 7.33 16.64 -3.02
N HIS A 100 7.91 15.45 -2.89
CA HIS A 100 7.51 14.28 -3.68
C HIS A 100 6.80 13.18 -2.89
N CYS A 101 7.10 13.04 -1.60
CA CYS A 101 6.58 11.93 -0.80
C CYS A 101 5.35 12.35 0.01
N ILE A 102 5.31 13.60 0.48
CA ILE A 102 4.25 14.06 1.38
C ILE A 102 2.88 14.20 0.67
N GLY A 103 2.84 14.24 -0.66
CA GLY A 103 1.61 14.30 -1.44
C GLY A 103 0.64 13.13 -1.21
N CYS A 104 1.14 12.02 -0.66
CA CYS A 104 0.34 10.84 -0.30
C CYS A 104 -0.10 10.79 1.18
N HIS A 105 0.26 11.79 2.01
CA HIS A 105 -0.25 11.86 3.39
C HIS A 105 -1.78 11.93 3.37
N ALA A 106 -2.41 11.02 4.10
CA ALA A 106 -3.84 11.03 4.29
C ALA A 106 -4.22 11.88 5.51
N ASP A 107 -5.32 12.59 5.40
CA ASP A 107 -6.00 13.22 6.53
C ASP A 107 -7.36 12.55 6.82
N CYS A 108 -8.04 12.96 7.90
CA CYS A 108 -9.33 12.36 8.26
C CYS A 108 -10.39 12.54 7.15
N GLY A 109 -10.30 13.63 6.39
CA GLY A 109 -11.19 13.92 5.28
C GLY A 109 -11.00 12.98 4.09
N ASP A 110 -9.76 12.59 3.78
CA ASP A 110 -9.43 11.70 2.64
C ASP A 110 -10.06 10.29 2.74
N CYS A 111 -10.47 9.88 3.96
CA CYS A 111 -11.16 8.61 4.21
C CYS A 111 -12.66 8.78 4.53
N HIS A 112 -13.03 9.87 5.20
CA HIS A 112 -14.37 10.01 5.78
C HIS A 112 -15.29 11.01 5.07
N VAL A 113 -14.75 11.90 4.22
CA VAL A 113 -15.51 13.04 3.65
C VAL A 113 -15.29 13.20 2.14
N SER A 114 -14.04 13.14 1.69
CA SER A 114 -13.61 13.44 0.32
C SER A 114 -12.69 12.36 -0.23
N ARG A 115 -12.62 12.28 -1.56
CA ARG A 115 -11.61 11.49 -2.25
C ARG A 115 -10.21 12.06 -1.93
N PRO A 116 -9.18 11.22 -1.86
CA PRO A 116 -7.80 11.68 -1.71
C PRO A 116 -7.41 12.65 -2.83
N ARG A 117 -6.46 13.55 -2.55
CA ARG A 117 -5.93 14.49 -3.56
C ARG A 117 -5.33 13.78 -4.78
N ALA A 118 -4.78 12.58 -4.57
CA ALA A 118 -4.25 11.72 -5.64
C ALA A 118 -5.31 11.35 -6.70
N LEU A 119 -6.60 11.43 -6.36
CA LEU A 119 -7.74 11.24 -7.25
C LEU A 119 -8.44 12.56 -7.62
N GLU A 120 -7.73 13.69 -7.58
CA GLU A 120 -8.25 15.04 -7.85
C GLU A 120 -9.28 15.55 -6.82
N GLY A 121 -9.50 14.81 -5.73
CA GLY A 121 -10.42 15.20 -4.67
C GLY A 121 -11.91 15.10 -5.04
N GLY A 122 -12.73 15.92 -4.39
CA GLY A 122 -14.19 15.91 -4.48
C GLY A 122 -14.86 15.16 -3.32
N LEU A 123 -16.06 15.60 -2.94
CA LEU A 123 -16.84 15.01 -1.85
C LEU A 123 -17.35 13.61 -2.25
N ILE A 124 -17.27 12.65 -1.35
CA ILE A 124 -17.71 11.27 -1.63
C ILE A 124 -19.24 11.16 -1.52
N ALA A 125 -19.83 11.84 -0.54
CA ALA A 125 -21.24 11.75 -0.22
C ALA A 125 -21.83 13.12 0.19
N GLY A 126 -21.55 14.17 -0.60
CA GLY A 126 -22.14 15.49 -0.37
C GLY A 126 -21.83 16.09 1.01
N HIS A 127 -20.58 15.92 1.46
CA HIS A 127 -20.06 16.37 2.76
C HIS A 127 -20.54 15.59 3.99
N LYS A 128 -21.37 14.55 3.83
CA LYS A 128 -21.68 13.63 4.92
C LYS A 128 -20.42 12.93 5.40
N VAL A 129 -20.12 13.05 6.70
CA VAL A 129 -19.03 12.32 7.34
C VAL A 129 -19.44 10.85 7.48
N LYS A 130 -18.70 9.93 6.86
CA LYS A 130 -19.01 8.50 6.90
C LYS A 130 -17.85 7.72 7.50
N ARG A 131 -18.17 6.69 8.28
CA ARG A 131 -17.17 5.75 8.78
C ARG A 131 -16.34 5.15 7.64
N VAL A 132 -17.02 4.67 6.59
CA VAL A 132 -16.43 4.33 5.29
C VAL A 132 -17.49 4.61 4.24
N ALA A 133 -17.26 5.57 3.34
CA ALA A 133 -18.20 5.86 2.26
C ALA A 133 -18.01 4.93 1.06
N SER A 134 -16.75 4.68 0.67
CA SER A 134 -16.39 3.74 -0.39
C SER A 134 -14.90 3.44 -0.33
N VAL A 135 -14.54 2.18 -0.04
CA VAL A 135 -13.14 1.73 0.05
C VAL A 135 -12.37 1.92 -1.27
N PHE A 136 -13.08 1.99 -2.40
CA PHE A 136 -12.43 2.12 -3.71
C PHE A 136 -12.11 3.56 -4.08
N THR A 137 -12.90 4.52 -3.58
CA THR A 137 -12.65 5.94 -3.79
C THR A 137 -11.84 6.57 -2.67
N THR A 138 -11.58 5.83 -1.57
CA THR A 138 -10.70 6.21 -0.46
C THR A 138 -9.40 5.39 -0.50
N CYS A 139 -9.41 4.15 0.01
CA CYS A 139 -8.25 3.26 0.05
C CYS A 139 -7.69 3.04 -1.37
N GLY A 140 -8.57 2.69 -2.31
CA GLY A 140 -8.24 2.51 -3.72
C GLY A 140 -7.75 3.79 -4.41
N GLY A 141 -7.93 4.97 -3.83
CA GLY A 141 -7.39 6.21 -4.40
C GLY A 141 -5.88 6.35 -4.26
N CYS A 142 -5.31 5.82 -3.17
CA CYS A 142 -3.86 5.77 -2.96
C CYS A 142 -3.28 4.39 -3.33
N HIS A 143 -4.06 3.32 -3.14
CA HIS A 143 -3.65 1.93 -3.39
C HIS A 143 -4.15 1.39 -4.75
N SER A 144 -4.45 2.26 -5.71
CA SER A 144 -5.09 1.94 -6.99
C SER A 144 -4.36 0.86 -7.80
N ALA A 145 -3.27 1.26 -8.46
CA ALA A 145 -2.64 0.50 -9.53
C ALA A 145 -1.96 -0.79 -9.07
N ARG A 146 -1.64 -0.90 -7.77
CA ARG A 146 -0.94 -2.06 -7.20
C ARG A 146 -1.83 -2.97 -6.36
N ILE A 147 -2.93 -2.49 -5.81
CA ILE A 147 -3.70 -3.28 -4.82
C ILE A 147 -5.14 -3.42 -5.30
N ASN A 148 -5.80 -2.29 -5.58
CA ASN A 148 -7.19 -2.31 -6.01
C ASN A 148 -7.40 -3.01 -7.36
N ASP A 149 -6.46 -2.82 -8.30
CA ASP A 149 -6.57 -3.46 -9.61
C ASP A 149 -6.29 -4.97 -9.56
N GLU A 150 -5.42 -5.42 -8.66
CA GLU A 150 -5.19 -6.84 -8.35
C GLU A 150 -6.44 -7.44 -7.69
N TYR A 151 -6.96 -6.78 -6.64
CA TYR A 151 -8.08 -7.26 -5.83
C TYR A 151 -9.36 -7.44 -6.64
N LYS A 152 -9.58 -6.53 -7.60
CA LYS A 152 -10.76 -6.53 -8.46
C LYS A 152 -10.57 -7.26 -9.80
N GLY A 153 -9.40 -7.83 -10.07
CA GLY A 153 -9.14 -8.58 -11.31
C GLY A 153 -9.19 -7.71 -12.56
N LYS A 154 -8.57 -6.54 -12.51
CA LYS A 154 -8.52 -5.60 -13.64
C LYS A 154 -7.30 -5.77 -14.54
N HIS A 155 -6.36 -6.64 -14.17
CA HIS A 155 -5.27 -7.01 -15.04
C HIS A 155 -5.74 -8.09 -16.02
N GLU A 156 -5.44 -7.90 -17.30
CA GLU A 156 -5.85 -8.82 -18.35
C GLU A 156 -5.37 -10.25 -18.07
N GLY A 157 -6.27 -11.22 -18.21
CA GLY A 157 -5.97 -12.64 -17.99
C GLY A 157 -5.76 -13.05 -16.53
N ILE A 158 -5.83 -12.14 -15.56
CA ILE A 158 -5.65 -12.45 -14.14
C ILE A 158 -6.99 -12.24 -13.41
N PRO A 159 -7.55 -13.30 -12.80
CA PRO A 159 -8.83 -13.20 -12.13
C PRO A 159 -8.71 -12.37 -10.84
N ALA A 160 -9.83 -11.82 -10.36
CA ALA A 160 -9.90 -11.05 -9.12
C ALA A 160 -9.50 -11.88 -7.89
N ASP A 161 -9.32 -11.26 -6.73
CA ASP A 161 -9.20 -12.01 -5.48
C ASP A 161 -10.51 -12.74 -5.17
N VAL A 162 -10.42 -13.99 -4.68
CA VAL A 162 -11.61 -14.79 -4.34
C VAL A 162 -12.46 -14.15 -3.24
N HIS A 163 -11.83 -13.48 -2.26
CA HIS A 163 -12.53 -12.81 -1.17
C HIS A 163 -13.34 -11.60 -1.67
N TRP A 164 -12.87 -10.96 -2.75
CA TRP A 164 -13.64 -9.93 -3.43
C TRP A 164 -14.74 -10.54 -4.30
N GLU A 165 -14.36 -11.43 -5.22
CA GLU A 165 -15.26 -11.94 -6.26
C GLU A 165 -16.45 -12.71 -5.69
N ARG A 166 -16.20 -13.56 -4.67
CA ARG A 166 -17.21 -14.48 -4.14
C ARG A 166 -17.93 -13.92 -2.92
N GLU A 167 -17.19 -13.26 -2.04
CA GLU A 167 -17.69 -12.83 -0.74
C GLU A 167 -17.96 -11.31 -0.68
N GLY A 168 -17.56 -10.55 -1.71
CA GLY A 168 -17.74 -9.11 -1.74
C GLY A 168 -17.02 -8.37 -0.61
N MET A 169 -15.94 -8.95 -0.05
CA MET A 169 -15.29 -8.41 1.12
C MET A 169 -14.64 -7.05 0.81
N PRO A 170 -15.02 -5.94 1.48
CA PRO A 170 -14.25 -4.71 1.40
C PRO A 170 -12.95 -4.85 2.20
N CYS A 171 -11.98 -3.97 1.91
CA CYS A 171 -10.65 -3.95 2.57
C CYS A 171 -10.75 -4.02 4.10
N THR A 172 -11.75 -3.36 4.69
CA THR A 172 -11.98 -3.30 6.14
C THR A 172 -12.50 -4.59 6.79
N ARG A 173 -12.71 -5.66 6.00
CA ARG A 173 -13.00 -7.00 6.55
C ARG A 173 -11.74 -7.76 6.95
N CYS A 174 -10.64 -7.49 6.27
CA CYS A 174 -9.33 -8.05 6.60
C CYS A 174 -8.50 -7.04 7.40
N HIS A 175 -8.54 -5.76 7.02
CA HIS A 175 -7.81 -4.70 7.70
C HIS A 175 -8.61 -4.08 8.83
N THR A 176 -8.11 -4.16 10.06
CA THR A 176 -8.81 -3.66 11.26
C THR A 176 -8.66 -2.15 11.43
N LEU A 177 -9.52 -1.55 12.26
CA LEU A 177 -9.50 -0.10 12.52
C LEU A 177 -8.15 0.40 13.04
N GLU A 178 -7.53 -0.42 13.86
CA GLU A 178 -6.23 -0.16 14.48
C GLU A 178 -5.12 -0.09 13.43
N GLU A 179 -5.16 -0.91 12.38
CA GLU A 179 -4.09 -0.96 11.38
C GLU A 179 -3.95 0.32 10.56
N TYR A 180 -5.04 1.05 10.36
CA TYR A 180 -5.01 2.32 9.62
C TYR A 180 -5.07 3.57 10.50
N HIS A 181 -5.57 3.49 11.73
CA HIS A 181 -5.64 4.64 12.65
C HIS A 181 -4.57 4.67 13.73
N TYR A 182 -3.98 3.55 14.15
CA TYR A 182 -3.13 3.54 15.34
C TYR A 182 -1.66 3.74 14.96
N GLY A 183 -0.90 4.25 15.93
CA GLY A 183 0.52 4.50 15.79
C GLY A 183 1.33 3.21 15.69
N GLY A 184 2.42 3.29 14.94
CA GLY A 184 3.45 2.27 14.81
C GLY A 184 4.65 2.86 14.07
N HIS A 185 5.85 2.58 14.55
CA HIS A 185 7.08 2.99 13.86
C HIS A 185 7.55 1.89 12.91
N GLY A 186 8.03 2.29 11.73
CA GLY A 186 8.62 1.40 10.75
C GLY A 186 7.73 1.15 9.52
N THR A 187 7.93 0.00 8.89
CA THR A 187 7.25 -0.36 7.62
C THR A 187 5.94 -1.09 7.89
N ARG A 188 5.10 -1.24 6.86
CA ARG A 188 3.87 -2.06 6.91
C ARG A 188 4.08 -3.55 7.27
N TYR A 189 5.35 -4.01 7.25
CA TYR A 189 5.74 -5.37 7.63
C TYR A 189 6.44 -5.42 8.98
N ALA A 190 6.43 -4.33 9.76
CA ALA A 190 6.85 -4.36 11.14
C ALA A 190 5.83 -5.15 11.99
N GLY A 191 6.30 -6.03 12.87
CA GLY A 191 5.44 -6.87 13.73
C GLY A 191 4.83 -8.06 12.99
N ALA A 192 3.88 -8.75 13.62
CA ALA A 192 3.26 -9.97 13.08
C ALA A 192 2.54 -9.73 11.74
N PRO A 193 2.48 -10.74 10.84
CA PRO A 193 1.69 -10.65 9.60
C PRO A 193 0.23 -10.35 9.91
N ARG A 194 -0.24 -9.21 9.43
CA ARG A 194 -1.66 -8.86 9.47
C ARG A 194 -2.07 -8.13 8.19
N PRO A 195 -3.24 -8.44 7.61
CA PRO A 195 -4.07 -9.59 7.92
C PRO A 195 -3.32 -10.91 7.68
N SER A 196 -3.71 -11.98 8.38
CA SER A 196 -3.09 -13.30 8.23
C SER A 196 -4.10 -14.28 7.64
N CYS A 197 -3.66 -15.09 6.68
CA CYS A 197 -4.51 -16.14 6.07
C CYS A 197 -5.10 -17.06 7.15
N THR A 198 -4.31 -17.38 8.19
CA THR A 198 -4.66 -18.30 9.28
C THR A 198 -5.19 -17.60 10.54
N GLU A 199 -5.54 -16.31 10.46
CA GLU A 199 -6.22 -15.66 11.57
C GLU A 199 -7.58 -16.31 11.87
N SER A 200 -8.06 -16.19 13.10
CA SER A 200 -9.30 -16.84 13.50
C SER A 200 -10.47 -16.37 12.64
N GLY A 201 -11.24 -17.32 12.12
CA GLY A 201 -12.37 -17.06 11.23
C GLY A 201 -12.02 -16.89 9.75
N CYS A 202 -10.74 -17.05 9.38
CA CYS A 202 -10.29 -17.14 7.98
C CYS A 202 -9.95 -18.59 7.63
N HIS A 203 -8.66 -18.95 7.59
CA HIS A 203 -8.17 -20.30 7.30
C HIS A 203 -7.47 -20.92 8.52
N ASP A 204 -8.05 -20.77 9.71
CA ASP A 204 -7.49 -21.21 10.99
C ASP A 204 -7.46 -22.74 11.18
N THR A 205 -8.03 -23.50 10.24
CA THR A 205 -7.97 -24.97 10.21
C THR A 205 -6.85 -25.54 9.36
N VAL A 206 -6.15 -24.71 8.56
CA VAL A 206 -5.06 -25.16 7.68
C VAL A 206 -3.90 -25.67 8.53
N ARG A 207 -3.44 -26.90 8.23
CA ARG A 207 -2.35 -27.57 8.95
C ARG A 207 -1.88 -28.79 8.18
N VAL A 208 -0.71 -29.31 8.56
CA VAL A 208 -0.25 -30.62 8.10
C VAL A 208 -1.31 -31.68 8.35
N GLY A 209 -1.66 -32.41 7.29
CA GLY A 209 -2.69 -33.46 7.35
C GLY A 209 -4.13 -32.95 7.26
N ASP A 210 -4.37 -31.73 6.79
CA ASP A 210 -5.72 -31.20 6.53
C ASP A 210 -6.40 -31.80 5.27
N GLY A 211 -5.73 -32.72 4.58
CA GLY A 211 -6.24 -33.41 3.39
C GLY A 211 -5.74 -32.81 2.07
N ILE A 212 -4.96 -31.72 2.10
CA ILE A 212 -4.27 -31.17 0.94
C ILE A 212 -2.81 -31.62 0.96
N THR A 213 -2.39 -32.39 -0.04
CA THR A 213 -1.04 -32.97 -0.11
C THR A 213 0.06 -31.90 -0.05
N GLN A 214 -0.15 -30.76 -0.69
CA GLN A 214 0.79 -29.63 -0.71
C GLN A 214 0.85 -28.87 0.62
N HIS A 215 -0.06 -29.10 1.56
CA HIS A 215 0.00 -28.54 2.91
C HIS A 215 0.83 -29.44 3.84
N ASP A 216 1.97 -29.93 3.34
CA ASP A 216 2.92 -30.70 4.15
C ASP A 216 3.85 -29.79 4.97
N GLU A 217 4.70 -30.41 5.80
CA GLU A 217 5.66 -29.70 6.65
C GLU A 217 6.64 -28.85 5.82
N THR A 218 7.08 -29.36 4.66
CA THR A 218 8.07 -28.66 3.83
C THR A 218 7.51 -27.37 3.22
N HIS A 219 6.29 -27.42 2.70
CA HIS A 219 5.67 -26.27 2.06
C HIS A 219 5.16 -25.25 3.10
N LEU A 220 4.47 -25.69 4.16
CA LEU A 220 3.91 -24.77 5.16
C LEU A 220 5.00 -24.06 5.99
N GLU A 221 6.14 -24.71 6.24
CA GLU A 221 7.26 -24.05 6.92
C GLU A 221 8.12 -23.22 5.95
N GLY A 222 8.27 -23.68 4.71
CA GLY A 222 9.19 -23.11 3.74
C GLY A 222 8.64 -21.94 2.92
N LEU A 223 7.34 -21.91 2.66
CA LEU A 223 6.71 -21.00 1.69
C LEU A 223 5.62 -20.14 2.33
N ASP A 224 5.62 -18.86 1.99
CA ASP A 224 4.49 -17.98 2.30
C ASP A 224 3.26 -18.37 1.45
N CYS A 225 2.05 -18.24 2.01
CA CYS A 225 0.82 -18.74 1.38
C CYS A 225 0.61 -18.18 -0.04
N GLN A 226 0.98 -16.92 -0.25
CA GLN A 226 0.85 -16.22 -1.52
C GLN A 226 1.73 -16.83 -2.62
N VAL A 227 2.81 -17.55 -2.28
CA VAL A 227 3.64 -18.27 -3.27
C VAL A 227 2.78 -19.26 -4.06
N CYS A 228 1.87 -19.95 -3.38
CA CYS A 228 0.95 -20.89 -4.01
C CYS A 228 -0.39 -20.24 -4.42
N HIS A 229 -0.87 -19.25 -3.66
CA HIS A 229 -2.24 -18.76 -3.80
C HIS A 229 -2.39 -17.44 -4.55
N ALA A 230 -1.33 -16.76 -4.96
CA ALA A 230 -1.45 -15.62 -5.86
C ALA A 230 -1.89 -16.09 -7.27
N ALA A 231 -2.99 -15.54 -7.79
CA ALA A 231 -3.59 -15.99 -9.05
C ALA A 231 -2.72 -15.81 -10.29
N GLY A 232 -1.69 -14.97 -10.20
CA GLY A 232 -0.81 -14.68 -11.32
C GLY A 232 0.04 -13.43 -11.09
N PRO A 233 0.69 -12.96 -12.17
CA PRO A 233 1.56 -11.79 -12.13
C PRO A 233 0.87 -10.53 -11.57
N TYR A 234 1.65 -9.68 -10.92
CA TYR A 234 1.21 -8.47 -10.25
C TYR A 234 2.11 -7.28 -10.60
N LYS A 235 1.65 -6.06 -10.32
CA LYS A 235 2.28 -4.84 -10.85
C LYS A 235 3.62 -4.52 -10.21
N SER A 236 4.70 -4.61 -10.96
CA SER A 236 6.04 -4.13 -10.59
C SER A 236 6.37 -2.82 -11.32
N CYS A 237 7.16 -1.95 -10.68
CA CYS A 237 7.55 -0.66 -11.24
C CYS A 237 9.06 -0.47 -11.12
N PHE A 238 9.66 0.28 -12.03
CA PHE A 238 11.11 0.36 -12.16
C PHE A 238 11.60 1.82 -12.23
N ASN A 239 12.81 2.07 -11.75
CA ASN A 239 13.62 3.27 -11.99
C ASN A 239 12.91 4.62 -11.81
N CYS A 240 12.39 4.91 -10.60
CA CYS A 240 11.79 6.21 -10.32
C CYS A 240 12.87 7.29 -10.13
N HIS A 241 12.66 8.45 -10.74
CA HIS A 241 13.42 9.67 -10.43
C HIS A 241 12.46 10.82 -10.16
N VAL A 242 12.83 11.73 -9.24
CA VAL A 242 12.00 12.88 -8.90
C VAL A 242 12.69 14.20 -9.23
N GLY A 243 11.92 15.20 -9.64
CA GLY A 243 12.46 16.51 -10.02
C GLY A 243 11.38 17.58 -10.16
N ARG A 244 11.77 18.75 -10.63
CA ARG A 244 10.84 19.85 -10.93
C ARG A 244 11.02 20.33 -12.37
N ASP A 245 9.91 20.67 -13.01
CA ASP A 245 9.95 21.26 -14.36
C ASP A 245 10.41 22.73 -14.31
N ASP A 246 10.53 23.36 -15.48
CA ASP A 246 10.95 24.76 -15.63
C ASP A 246 10.01 25.76 -14.92
N LYS A 247 8.80 25.34 -14.54
CA LYS A 247 7.81 26.14 -13.80
C LYS A 247 7.84 25.84 -12.30
N GLY A 248 8.74 24.98 -11.85
CA GLY A 248 8.88 24.56 -10.47
C GLY A 248 7.85 23.53 -10.01
N LEU A 249 7.06 22.94 -10.93
CA LEU A 249 6.08 21.91 -10.62
C LEU A 249 6.78 20.55 -10.42
N PRO A 250 6.46 19.82 -9.34
CA PRO A 250 7.06 18.52 -9.10
C PRO A 250 6.58 17.49 -10.13
N TYR A 251 7.51 16.67 -10.61
CA TYR A 251 7.22 15.50 -11.43
C TYR A 251 8.02 14.29 -10.93
N PHE A 252 7.63 13.12 -11.42
CA PHE A 252 8.44 11.92 -11.35
C PHE A 252 8.50 11.27 -12.74
N THR A 253 9.58 10.58 -13.02
CA THR A 253 9.72 9.69 -14.18
C THR A 253 9.90 8.27 -13.69
N SER A 254 9.49 7.30 -14.49
CA SER A 254 9.73 5.88 -14.21
C SER A 254 9.79 5.11 -15.52
N ASP A 255 10.52 4.01 -15.53
CA ASP A 255 10.44 3.04 -16.61
C ASP A 255 9.06 2.38 -16.66
N PRO A 256 8.67 1.81 -17.81
CA PRO A 256 7.40 1.10 -17.95
C PRO A 256 7.25 0.03 -16.88
N SER A 257 6.20 0.17 -16.07
CA SER A 257 5.79 -0.89 -15.14
C SER A 257 5.36 -2.16 -15.87
N ALA A 258 5.67 -3.33 -15.30
CA ALA A 258 5.36 -4.64 -15.85
C ALA A 258 4.51 -5.46 -14.88
N LEU A 259 3.85 -6.51 -15.38
CA LEU A 259 3.30 -7.56 -14.52
C LEU A 259 4.37 -8.63 -14.32
N THR A 260 4.67 -8.97 -13.07
CA THR A 260 5.73 -9.91 -12.70
C THR A 260 5.20 -10.92 -11.69
N PHE A 261 5.75 -12.12 -11.69
CA PHE A 261 5.56 -13.11 -10.62
C PHE A 261 6.94 -13.67 -10.29
N LYS A 262 7.44 -13.40 -9.08
CA LYS A 262 8.79 -13.80 -8.70
C LYS A 262 8.83 -14.31 -7.27
N ILE A 263 9.22 -15.57 -7.11
CA ILE A 263 9.52 -16.24 -5.85
C ILE A 263 10.99 -15.97 -5.54
N GLY A 264 11.28 -15.41 -4.38
CA GLY A 264 12.65 -15.16 -3.94
C GLY A 264 12.85 -15.47 -2.47
N ARG A 265 14.10 -15.35 -2.01
CA ARG A 265 14.43 -15.53 -0.59
C ARG A 265 13.82 -14.40 0.24
N ASN A 266 13.34 -14.72 1.42
CA ASN A 266 12.64 -13.77 2.30
C ASN A 266 13.58 -12.69 2.86
N PRO A 267 13.46 -11.40 2.46
CA PRO A 267 14.33 -10.33 2.95
C PRO A 267 13.99 -9.87 4.38
N VAL A 268 12.85 -10.30 4.92
CA VAL A 268 12.33 -9.86 6.23
C VAL A 268 12.07 -11.07 7.14
N LYS A 269 12.87 -12.12 7.00
CA LYS A 269 12.75 -13.34 7.78
C LYS A 269 12.83 -13.05 9.28
N SER A 270 11.82 -13.48 10.02
CA SER A 270 11.72 -13.32 11.47
C SER A 270 10.92 -14.49 12.06
N PRO A 271 10.84 -14.64 13.39
CA PRO A 271 9.94 -15.62 14.00
C PRO A 271 8.47 -15.47 13.56
N GLU A 272 8.03 -14.25 13.28
CA GLU A 272 6.68 -13.97 12.78
C GLU A 272 6.54 -14.15 11.26
N ARG A 273 7.65 -14.16 10.51
CA ARG A 273 7.70 -14.43 9.06
C ARG A 273 8.78 -15.47 8.77
N PRO A 274 8.57 -16.73 9.17
CA PRO A 274 9.63 -17.74 9.20
C PRO A 274 9.95 -18.34 7.82
N TRP A 275 9.16 -18.04 6.79
CA TRP A 275 9.28 -18.65 5.47
C TRP A 275 10.64 -18.38 4.82
N ASN A 276 11.14 -19.38 4.11
CA ASN A 276 12.37 -19.29 3.31
C ASN A 276 12.10 -18.54 2.00
N TYR A 277 10.97 -18.81 1.37
CA TYR A 277 10.60 -18.22 0.09
C TYR A 277 9.26 -17.49 0.14
N VAL A 278 9.22 -16.37 -0.55
CA VAL A 278 8.13 -15.39 -0.55
C VAL A 278 7.97 -14.83 -1.95
N LEU A 279 6.84 -14.17 -2.20
CA LEU A 279 6.71 -13.36 -3.41
C LEU A 279 7.42 -12.02 -3.27
N LEU A 280 8.08 -11.60 -4.34
CA LEU A 280 8.79 -10.33 -4.44
C LEU A 280 8.20 -9.42 -5.51
N ARG A 281 8.17 -8.13 -5.23
CA ARG A 281 7.76 -7.07 -6.16
C ARG A 281 8.89 -6.07 -6.33
N HIS A 282 9.17 -5.71 -7.57
CA HIS A 282 10.12 -4.63 -7.84
C HIS A 282 9.51 -3.28 -7.47
N VAL A 283 10.25 -2.48 -6.70
CA VAL A 283 9.86 -1.10 -6.37
C VAL A 283 10.69 -0.10 -7.16
N PRO A 284 10.12 1.03 -7.59
CA PRO A 284 10.78 1.95 -8.49
C PRO A 284 11.64 2.89 -7.63
N THR A 285 12.89 2.51 -7.40
CA THR A 285 13.89 3.30 -6.67
C THR A 285 15.21 3.18 -7.41
N THR A 286 16.03 4.22 -7.35
CA THR A 286 17.40 4.23 -7.88
C THR A 286 18.33 4.85 -6.84
N ALA A 287 19.63 4.68 -7.03
CA ALA A 287 20.64 5.30 -6.16
C ALA A 287 20.59 6.84 -6.24
N ASP A 288 20.22 7.38 -7.40
CA ASP A 288 20.10 8.80 -7.70
C ASP A 288 18.65 9.31 -7.69
N LEU A 289 17.74 8.64 -6.96
CA LEU A 289 16.32 9.04 -6.86
C LEU A 289 16.15 10.54 -6.59
N PHE A 290 17.01 11.11 -5.74
CA PHE A 290 17.02 12.52 -5.36
C PHE A 290 18.11 13.36 -6.06
N GLY A 291 18.69 12.88 -7.16
CA GLY A 291 19.81 13.52 -7.87
C GLY A 291 19.54 14.97 -8.30
N TYR A 292 18.27 15.34 -8.55
CA TYR A 292 17.88 16.73 -8.81
C TYR A 292 18.13 17.67 -7.62
N TYR A 293 18.03 17.16 -6.38
CA TYR A 293 18.13 17.95 -5.16
C TYR A 293 19.55 18.00 -4.58
N GLY A 294 20.38 17.02 -4.91
CA GLY A 294 21.76 16.91 -4.45
C GLY A 294 22.41 15.60 -4.91
N GLU A 295 23.74 15.55 -4.83
CA GLU A 295 24.51 14.36 -5.11
C GLU A 295 24.48 13.40 -3.91
N ASP A 296 24.44 12.08 -4.18
CA ASP A 296 24.60 11.01 -3.19
C ASP A 296 23.71 11.13 -1.93
N LEU A 297 22.44 11.52 -2.11
CA LEU A 297 21.48 11.65 -1.01
C LEU A 297 20.93 10.30 -0.51
N LEU A 298 21.33 9.18 -1.12
CA LEU A 298 21.00 7.81 -0.71
C LEU A 298 22.26 6.92 -0.73
N PRO A 299 23.29 7.26 0.07
CA PRO A 299 24.60 6.61 0.00
C PRO A 299 24.57 5.14 0.43
N GLY A 300 23.53 4.74 1.17
CA GLY A 300 23.27 3.37 1.58
C GLY A 300 22.31 2.62 0.67
N TYR A 301 22.22 2.98 -0.62
CA TYR A 301 21.26 2.37 -1.56
C TYR A 301 21.23 0.84 -1.45
N ASP A 302 22.37 0.16 -1.45
CA ASP A 302 22.43 -1.30 -1.42
C ASP A 302 22.01 -1.96 -0.08
N ASN A 303 21.67 -1.18 0.95
CA ASN A 303 21.23 -1.72 2.25
C ASN A 303 19.85 -2.40 2.19
N LEU A 304 19.06 -2.11 1.15
CA LEU A 304 17.74 -2.72 0.96
C LEU A 304 17.54 -3.21 -0.47
N PRO A 305 16.92 -4.38 -0.68
CA PRO A 305 16.64 -4.88 -2.02
C PRO A 305 15.63 -3.98 -2.76
N THR A 306 15.72 -3.95 -4.08
CA THR A 306 14.70 -3.36 -4.97
C THR A 306 13.55 -4.34 -5.21
N TRP A 307 13.84 -5.65 -5.20
CA TRP A 307 12.86 -6.73 -5.13
C TRP A 307 12.45 -6.97 -3.67
N LYS A 308 11.32 -6.40 -3.27
CA LYS A 308 10.86 -6.40 -1.88
C LYS A 308 9.78 -7.44 -1.63
N TYR A 309 9.72 -7.95 -0.39
CA TYR A 309 8.61 -8.77 0.11
C TYR A 309 7.27 -8.13 -0.26
N THR A 310 6.37 -8.92 -0.84
CA THR A 310 5.07 -8.46 -1.30
C THR A 310 3.96 -9.42 -0.91
N THR A 311 2.78 -8.85 -0.70
CA THR A 311 1.53 -9.56 -0.43
C THR A 311 0.53 -9.17 -1.53
N PRO A 312 0.57 -9.83 -2.70
CA PRO A 312 -0.34 -9.53 -3.81
C PRO A 312 -1.79 -9.72 -3.37
N HIS A 313 -2.69 -8.89 -3.90
CA HIS A 313 -4.11 -8.95 -3.54
C HIS A 313 -4.89 -9.65 -4.64
N ASN A 314 -4.53 -10.88 -4.98
CA ASN A 314 -5.15 -11.65 -6.05
C ASN A 314 -5.28 -13.13 -5.66
N THR A 315 -5.64 -13.39 -4.42
CA THR A 315 -5.66 -14.74 -3.83
C THR A 315 -6.70 -15.63 -4.51
N ARG A 316 -6.32 -16.86 -4.85
CA ARG A 316 -7.21 -17.91 -5.37
C ARG A 316 -6.89 -19.26 -4.74
N ARG A 317 -7.93 -20.08 -4.59
CA ARG A 317 -7.78 -21.46 -4.09
C ARG A 317 -6.91 -22.30 -5.01
N ILE A 318 -7.20 -22.25 -6.32
CA ILE A 318 -6.43 -22.93 -7.37
C ILE A 318 -5.81 -21.86 -8.27
N THR A 319 -4.51 -21.98 -8.51
CA THR A 319 -3.66 -21.07 -9.29
C THR A 319 -2.83 -21.88 -10.28
N PRO A 320 -2.22 -21.22 -11.28
CA PRO A 320 -1.27 -21.90 -12.16
C PRO A 320 -0.08 -22.55 -11.43
N GLN A 321 0.29 -22.07 -10.24
CA GLN A 321 1.44 -22.58 -9.48
C GLN A 321 1.09 -23.79 -8.63
N ASN A 322 -0.16 -23.90 -8.15
CA ASN A 322 -0.59 -24.95 -7.23
C ASN A 322 -1.50 -26.01 -7.87
N GLU A 323 -1.78 -25.92 -9.18
CA GLU A 323 -2.61 -26.90 -9.90
C GLU A 323 -1.99 -28.31 -9.92
N ARG A 324 -0.65 -28.40 -9.85
CA ARG A 324 0.15 -29.63 -9.74
C ARG A 324 1.56 -29.28 -9.22
N CYS A 325 2.29 -30.22 -8.65
CA CYS A 325 3.65 -30.02 -8.14
C CYS A 325 4.61 -29.43 -9.19
N ASN A 326 4.64 -29.96 -10.42
CA ASN A 326 5.51 -29.53 -11.51
C ASN A 326 5.06 -28.22 -12.20
N ALA A 327 3.97 -27.61 -11.74
CA ALA A 327 3.62 -26.23 -12.07
C ALA A 327 4.46 -25.21 -11.28
N CYS A 328 5.12 -25.66 -10.20
CA CYS A 328 6.09 -24.88 -9.42
C CYS A 328 7.50 -25.50 -9.51
N HIS A 329 7.60 -26.82 -9.30
CA HIS A 329 8.84 -27.58 -9.39
C HIS A 329 9.39 -27.60 -10.83
N GLY A 330 10.68 -27.33 -10.99
CA GLY A 330 11.37 -27.20 -12.27
C GLY A 330 11.09 -25.90 -13.03
N GLN A 331 10.26 -24.99 -12.50
CA GLN A 331 9.84 -23.79 -13.21
C GLN A 331 10.72 -22.58 -12.89
N THR A 332 11.94 -22.53 -13.42
CA THR A 332 12.91 -21.43 -13.16
C THR A 332 12.33 -20.04 -13.42
N ALA A 333 11.41 -19.89 -14.38
CA ALA A 333 10.78 -18.61 -14.70
C ALA A 333 10.02 -17.98 -13.52
N LEU A 334 9.51 -18.79 -12.58
CA LEU A 334 8.81 -18.32 -11.39
C LEU A 334 9.73 -17.74 -10.33
N PHE A 335 11.04 -18.04 -10.37
CA PHE A 335 11.99 -17.64 -9.34
C PHE A 335 12.73 -16.38 -9.75
N LEU A 336 13.13 -15.56 -8.76
CA LEU A 336 14.00 -14.42 -8.97
C LEU A 336 15.44 -14.90 -9.07
N THR A 337 15.97 -14.98 -10.29
CA THR A 337 17.35 -15.37 -10.55
C THR A 337 18.23 -14.13 -10.80
N GLU A 338 19.55 -14.28 -10.83
CA GLU A 338 20.45 -13.17 -11.17
C GLU A 338 20.16 -12.59 -12.57
N ALA A 339 19.68 -13.41 -13.50
CA ALA A 339 19.30 -12.98 -14.85
C ALA A 339 18.09 -12.03 -14.88
N ASP A 340 17.26 -12.04 -13.83
CA ASP A 340 16.10 -11.15 -13.69
C ASP A 340 16.46 -9.80 -13.07
N VAL A 341 17.69 -9.63 -12.57
CA VAL A 341 18.14 -8.42 -11.84
C VAL A 341 19.12 -7.62 -12.69
N ALA A 342 18.82 -6.34 -12.88
CA ALA A 342 19.68 -5.40 -13.59
C ALA A 342 21.08 -5.37 -12.94
N PRO A 343 22.19 -5.33 -13.71
CA PRO A 343 23.55 -5.41 -13.17
C PRO A 343 23.82 -4.47 -11.99
N GLU A 344 23.35 -3.23 -12.08
CA GLU A 344 23.48 -2.17 -11.08
C GLU A 344 22.70 -2.44 -9.78
N GLU A 345 21.69 -3.31 -9.80
CA GLU A 345 20.87 -3.64 -8.63
C GLU A 345 21.29 -4.97 -7.96
N ARG A 346 22.23 -5.71 -8.56
CA ARG A 346 22.61 -7.05 -8.06
C ARG A 346 23.18 -7.00 -6.65
N ALA A 347 23.91 -5.94 -6.31
CA ALA A 347 24.46 -5.76 -4.97
C ALA A 347 23.34 -5.68 -3.92
N ALA A 348 22.33 -4.83 -4.15
CA ALA A 348 21.16 -4.69 -3.29
C ALA A 348 20.30 -5.95 -3.17
N ASN A 349 20.24 -6.78 -4.22
CA ASN A 349 19.34 -7.93 -4.30
C ASN A 349 20.01 -9.30 -4.09
N ARG A 350 21.31 -9.34 -3.80
CA ARG A 350 22.08 -10.59 -3.63
C ARG A 350 21.43 -11.59 -2.66
N ASP A 351 20.80 -11.07 -1.60
CA ASP A 351 20.24 -11.87 -0.52
C ASP A 351 18.81 -12.37 -0.83
N VAL A 352 18.18 -11.85 -1.89
CA VAL A 352 16.83 -12.26 -2.33
C VAL A 352 16.82 -13.13 -3.59
N ILE A 353 17.92 -13.17 -4.35
CA ILE A 353 18.09 -14.00 -5.55
C ILE A 353 18.10 -15.49 -5.18
N VAL A 354 17.46 -16.34 -5.97
CA VAL A 354 17.46 -17.80 -5.82
C VAL A 354 18.50 -18.41 -6.76
N THR A 355 19.40 -19.23 -6.21
CA THR A 355 20.48 -19.89 -6.96
C THR A 355 20.12 -21.33 -7.36
N GLU A 356 19.22 -21.96 -6.61
CA GLU A 356 18.77 -23.34 -6.84
C GLU A 356 17.25 -23.37 -6.83
N VAL A 357 16.67 -23.85 -7.92
CA VAL A 357 15.23 -24.02 -8.10
C VAL A 357 14.88 -25.46 -7.74
N PRO A 358 13.75 -25.74 -7.08
CA PRO A 358 13.34 -27.10 -6.78
C PRO A 358 13.24 -27.92 -8.07
N GLU A 359 13.86 -29.10 -8.08
CA GLU A 359 13.80 -30.02 -9.21
C GLU A 359 12.37 -30.56 -9.41
N PRO A 360 11.99 -30.93 -10.65
CA PRO A 360 10.75 -31.66 -10.92
C PRO A 360 10.61 -32.90 -10.04
N VAL A 361 9.38 -33.19 -9.64
CA VAL A 361 9.04 -34.38 -8.84
C VAL A 361 8.22 -35.38 -9.65
N GLU A 362 8.26 -36.64 -9.25
CA GLU A 362 7.35 -37.64 -9.82
C GLU A 362 5.91 -37.32 -9.41
N GLU A 363 5.03 -37.18 -10.41
CA GLU A 363 3.60 -36.97 -10.21
C GLU A 363 2.84 -38.18 -10.75
N GLU A 364 2.00 -38.79 -9.93
CA GLU A 364 0.98 -39.70 -10.45
C GLU A 364 0.01 -38.88 -11.29
N VAL A 365 0.03 -39.08 -12.61
CA VAL A 365 -0.96 -38.51 -13.51
C VAL A 365 -2.32 -39.08 -13.11
N GLN A 366 -3.12 -38.30 -12.37
CA GLN A 366 -4.51 -38.66 -12.17
C GLN A 366 -5.21 -38.59 -13.54
N PRO A 367 -5.83 -39.69 -14.00
CA PRO A 367 -6.37 -39.81 -15.34
C PRO A 367 -7.58 -38.90 -15.61
#